data_AF-A0A4U6WG27-F1
#
_entry.id   AF-A0A4U6WG27-F1
#
_cell.length_a   1.000
_cell.length_b   1.000
_cell.length_c   1.000
_cell.angle_alpha   90.00
_cell.angle_beta   90.00
_cell.angle_gamma   90.00
#
_symmetry.space_group_name_H-M   'P 1'
#
loop_
_entity.id
_entity.type
_entity.pdbx_description
1 polymer ?
#
loop_
_entity_poly.entity_id
_entity_poly.type
_entity_poly.pdbx_seq_one_letter_code
_entity_poly.pdbx_strand_id
1 'polypeptide(L)'
;MGLYRALAVSDSMYFEFHLKIKGDGDLDEDFSKGYLEHSGIRHLQQPTTQFLYNCLSTVELVYTPVPSAVEASFTVSILKGPSDFISKVTAWTSGNEENKIVLYNKEVAGYGGDGTVRGLVAVPVDEELVLRVCVF
;
A
#
# COMPACT_ATOMS: atom_id res chain seq x y z
N MET A 1 10.73 -10.49 -5.50
CA MET A 1 10.83 -10.09 -4.08
C MET A 1 10.80 -8.57 -4.02
N GLY A 2 9.75 -7.97 -3.48
CA GLY A 2 9.69 -6.52 -3.28
C GLY A 2 10.47 -6.10 -2.03
N LEU A 3 11.11 -4.92 -2.06
CA LEU A 3 11.56 -4.28 -0.82
C LEU A 3 10.32 -3.77 -0.09
N TYR A 4 9.84 -4.56 0.85
CA TYR A 4 8.85 -4.11 1.80
C TYR A 4 9.62 -3.54 2.99
N ARG A 5 9.69 -2.21 3.09
CA ARG A 5 10.19 -1.51 4.27
C ARG A 5 9.21 -0.40 4.59
N ALA A 6 8.82 -0.27 5.85
CA ALA A 6 8.12 0.92 6.30
C ALA A 6 9.01 2.16 6.03
N LEU A 7 8.41 3.22 5.49
CA LEU A 7 9.11 4.45 5.16
C LEU A 7 9.15 5.36 6.40
N ALA A 8 10.35 5.66 6.89
CA ALA A 8 10.57 6.62 7.96
C ALA A 8 11.13 7.93 7.37
N VAL A 9 10.57 9.07 7.77
CA VAL A 9 10.94 10.39 7.24
C VAL A 9 11.27 11.33 8.38
N SER A 10 12.46 11.91 8.37
CA SER A 10 12.90 12.93 9.33
C SER A 10 12.81 14.36 8.77
N ASP A 11 12.83 14.52 7.45
CA ASP A 11 12.80 15.82 6.77
C ASP A 11 11.92 15.73 5.51
N SER A 12 12.47 15.65 4.30
CA SER A 12 11.71 15.41 3.07
C SER A 12 11.91 13.99 2.53
N MET A 13 10.85 13.42 1.97
CA MET A 13 10.83 12.18 1.21
C MET A 13 10.30 12.47 -0.20
N TYR A 14 10.98 11.96 -1.21
CA TYR A 14 10.58 12.11 -2.60
C TYR A 14 10.06 10.79 -3.15
N PHE A 15 8.83 10.77 -3.62
CA PHE A 15 8.24 9.65 -4.33
C PHE A 15 8.39 9.91 -5.82
N GLU A 16 9.18 9.10 -6.51
CA GLU A 16 9.28 9.13 -7.97
C GLU A 16 8.34 8.07 -8.56
N PHE A 17 7.56 8.46 -9.57
CA PHE A 17 6.64 7.58 -10.27
C PHE A 17 7.03 7.52 -11.74
N HIS A 18 7.04 6.30 -12.27
CA HIS A 18 7.25 6.05 -13.69
C HIS A 18 6.15 5.10 -14.16
N LEU A 19 5.06 5.66 -14.65
CA LEU A 19 3.99 4.90 -15.28
C LEU A 19 4.37 4.58 -16.72
N LYS A 20 4.17 3.32 -17.11
CA LYS A 20 4.32 2.85 -18.48
C LYS A 20 3.06 2.12 -18.92
N ILE A 21 2.72 2.27 -20.20
CA ILE A 21 1.70 1.43 -20.84
C ILE A 21 2.43 0.28 -21.50
N LYS A 22 1.98 -0.93 -21.21
CA LYS A 22 2.48 -2.14 -21.85
C LYS A 22 2.00 -2.17 -23.29
N GLY A 23 2.92 -2.05 -24.25
CA GLY A 23 2.64 -2.17 -25.67
C GLY A 23 2.51 -3.63 -26.13
N ASP A 24 2.05 -3.83 -27.36
CA ASP A 24 2.08 -5.14 -28.02
C ASP A 24 3.49 -5.39 -28.56
N GLY A 25 4.36 -6.00 -27.73
CA GLY A 25 5.77 -6.28 -28.05
C GLY A 25 6.74 -6.02 -26.88
N ASP A 26 8.01 -5.79 -27.18
CA ASP A 26 9.10 -5.55 -26.20
C ASP A 26 9.29 -4.06 -25.83
N LEU A 27 8.48 -3.16 -26.39
CA LEU A 27 8.58 -1.71 -26.13
C LEU A 27 7.42 -1.25 -25.24
N ASP A 28 7.70 -1.13 -23.94
CA ASP A 28 6.83 -0.39 -23.03
C ASP A 28 6.93 1.11 -23.34
N GLU A 29 5.78 1.76 -23.52
CA GLU A 29 5.73 3.20 -23.75
C GLU A 29 5.71 3.96 -22.42
N ASP A 30 6.54 5.00 -22.32
CA ASP A 30 6.52 5.91 -21.17
C ASP A 30 5.22 6.71 -21.18
N PHE A 31 4.38 6.50 -20.16
CA PHE A 31 3.09 7.17 -20.05
C PHE A 31 3.17 8.42 -19.19
N SER A 32 3.81 8.31 -18.02
CA SER A 32 4.03 9.45 -17.15
C SER A 32 5.26 9.26 -16.28
N LYS A 33 5.98 10.37 -16.06
CA LYS A 33 7.03 10.48 -15.05
C LYS A 33 6.78 11.72 -14.20
N GLY A 34 7.09 11.62 -12.92
CA GLY A 34 7.17 12.77 -12.05
C GLY A 34 7.62 12.39 -10.66
N TYR A 35 7.80 13.39 -9.81
CA TYR A 35 8.14 13.20 -8.41
C TYR A 35 7.21 14.02 -7.52
N LEU A 36 7.03 13.55 -6.30
CA LEU A 36 6.20 14.17 -5.28
C LEU A 36 6.99 14.26 -3.98
N GLU A 37 7.07 15.46 -3.42
CA GLU A 37 7.74 15.70 -2.15
C GLU A 37 6.74 15.58 -0.99
N HIS A 38 7.05 14.71 -0.05
CA HIS A 38 6.42 14.66 1.26
C HIS A 38 7.38 15.21 2.32
N SER A 39 7.02 16.34 2.93
CA SER A 39 7.73 16.85 4.10
C SER A 39 7.18 16.21 5.38
N GLY A 40 8.02 15.45 6.07
CA GLY A 40 7.77 14.83 7.38
C GLY A 40 7.74 15.83 8.54
N ILE A 41 8.16 17.09 8.32
CA ILE A 41 8.04 18.19 9.30
C ILE A 41 6.57 18.54 9.54
N ARG A 42 5.69 18.28 8.57
CA ARG A 42 4.25 18.48 8.72
C ARG A 42 3.64 17.27 9.43
N HIS A 43 3.58 17.33 10.76
CA HIS A 43 2.90 16.33 11.59
C HIS A 43 1.38 16.37 11.37
N LEU A 44 0.90 15.76 10.30
CA LEU A 44 -0.52 15.54 10.07
C LEU A 44 -0.83 14.09 10.43
N GLN A 45 -1.46 13.86 11.58
CA GLN A 45 -2.00 12.54 11.96
C GLN A 45 -3.23 12.14 11.13
N GLN A 46 -3.57 12.93 10.10
CA GLN A 46 -4.71 12.72 9.24
C GLN A 46 -4.27 12.07 7.92
N PRO A 47 -5.14 11.24 7.32
CA PRO A 47 -4.96 10.79 5.95
C PRO A 47 -4.69 11.98 5.06
N THR A 48 -3.59 11.90 4.31
CA THR A 48 -3.19 12.93 3.36
C THR A 48 -3.32 12.36 1.97
N THR A 49 -4.01 13.11 1.12
CA THR A 49 -4.06 12.86 -0.31
C THR A 49 -3.19 13.89 -1.01
N GLN A 50 -2.26 13.42 -1.83
CA GLN A 50 -1.52 14.27 -2.74
C GLN A 50 -1.75 13.84 -4.19
N PHE A 51 -1.73 14.82 -5.09
CA PHE A 51 -1.96 14.60 -6.51
C PHE A 51 -0.73 14.98 -7.30
N LEU A 52 -0.30 14.10 -8.19
CA LEU A 52 0.66 14.42 -9.24
C LEU A 52 -0.10 14.55 -10.56
N TYR A 53 -0.27 15.81 -10.99
CA TYR A 53 -0.83 16.14 -12.29
C TYR A 53 0.30 16.16 -13.32
N ASN A 54 0.16 15.34 -14.35
CA ASN A 54 1.05 15.34 -15.51
C ASN A 54 0.18 15.32 -16.78
N CYS A 55 0.78 15.59 -17.94
CA CYS A 55 0.02 15.86 -19.17
C CYS A 55 -0.91 14.71 -19.61
N LEU A 56 -0.66 13.47 -19.17
CA LEU A 56 -1.35 12.27 -19.63
C LEU A 56 -2.06 11.49 -18.52
N SER A 57 -1.85 11.83 -17.24
CA SER A 57 -2.45 11.13 -16.11
C SER A 57 -2.51 11.98 -14.84
N THR A 58 -3.35 11.55 -13.91
CA THR A 58 -3.31 12.02 -12.52
C THR A 58 -3.02 10.83 -11.64
N VAL A 59 -1.94 10.91 -10.86
CA VAL A 59 -1.62 9.92 -9.83
C VAL A 59 -2.07 10.48 -8.49
N GLU A 60 -2.91 9.73 -7.80
CA GLU A 60 -3.32 10.03 -6.43
C GLU A 60 -2.49 9.18 -5.46
N LEU A 61 -1.77 9.85 -4.56
CA LEU A 61 -1.07 9.22 -3.45
C LEU A 61 -1.86 9.47 -2.16
N VAL A 62 -2.46 8.41 -1.61
CA VAL A 62 -3.15 8.43 -0.32
C VAL A 62 -2.29 7.72 0.71
N TYR A 63 -1.94 8.41 1.80
CA TYR A 63 -1.16 7.84 2.90
C TYR A 63 -1.57 8.45 4.24
N THR A 64 -1.30 7.74 5.34
CA THR A 64 -1.48 8.24 6.71
C THR A 64 -0.14 8.22 7.43
N PRO A 65 0.39 9.36 7.90
CA PRO A 65 1.57 9.39 8.74
C PRO A 65 1.32 8.66 10.07
N VAL A 66 2.21 7.73 10.41
CA VAL A 66 2.13 6.95 11.63
C VAL A 66 3.29 7.36 12.56
N PRO A 67 3.03 8.12 13.64
CA PRO A 67 4.08 8.54 14.56
C PRO A 67 4.61 7.33 15.35
N SER A 68 5.90 7.34 15.66
CA SER A 68 6.54 6.30 16.48
C SER A 68 6.14 4.88 16.03
N ALA A 69 6.22 4.61 14.72
CA ALA A 69 5.76 3.36 14.15
C ALA A 69 6.81 2.25 14.22
N VAL A 70 6.33 1.03 14.43
CA VAL A 70 7.07 -0.20 14.17
C VAL A 70 6.59 -0.81 12.85
N GLU A 71 7.48 -1.59 12.24
CA GLU A 71 7.15 -2.39 11.07
C GLU A 71 6.51 -3.72 11.53
N ALA A 72 5.26 -3.96 11.14
CA ALA A 72 4.55 -5.20 11.43
C ALA A 72 4.40 -6.05 10.15
N SER A 73 5.06 -7.20 10.14
CA SER A 73 4.96 -8.20 9.07
C SER A 73 3.78 -9.14 9.32
N PHE A 74 3.02 -9.46 8.28
CA PHE A 74 1.96 -10.45 8.39
C PHE A 74 1.98 -11.45 7.23
N THR A 75 1.38 -12.61 7.47
CA THR A 75 1.11 -13.63 6.47
C THR A 75 -0.24 -14.26 6.76
N VAL A 76 -1.15 -14.18 5.80
CA VAL A 76 -2.46 -14.85 5.83
C VAL A 76 -2.40 -16.00 4.84
N SER A 77 -2.68 -17.21 5.28
CA SER A 77 -2.72 -18.40 4.43
C SER A 77 -3.89 -19.29 4.83
N ILE A 78 -4.45 -19.99 3.85
CA ILE A 78 -5.48 -20.99 4.08
C ILE A 78 -4.79 -22.34 4.30
N LEU A 79 -4.85 -22.82 5.54
CA LEU A 79 -4.21 -24.08 5.91
C LEU A 79 -4.93 -25.31 5.33
N LYS A 80 -6.24 -25.19 5.10
CA LYS A 80 -7.10 -26.24 4.55
C LYS A 80 -8.19 -25.63 3.69
N GLY A 81 -8.36 -26.15 2.48
CA GLY A 81 -9.31 -25.65 1.50
C GLY A 81 -8.62 -25.05 0.27
N PRO A 82 -9.38 -24.62 -0.74
CA PRO A 82 -8.81 -24.08 -1.96
C PRO A 82 -8.07 -22.75 -1.70
N SER A 83 -6.96 -22.57 -2.39
CA SER A 83 -6.03 -21.45 -2.18
C SER A 83 -6.62 -20.10 -2.60
N ASP A 84 -7.69 -20.08 -3.40
CA ASP A 84 -8.24 -18.87 -4.00
C ASP A 84 -9.40 -18.25 -3.19
N PHE A 85 -9.59 -18.69 -1.94
CA PHE A 85 -10.69 -18.27 -1.07
C PHE A 85 -10.50 -16.88 -0.47
N ILE A 86 -9.26 -16.41 -0.29
CA ILE A 86 -9.02 -15.06 0.23
C ILE A 86 -9.49 -14.06 -0.83
N SER A 87 -10.50 -13.26 -0.49
CA SER A 87 -11.07 -12.25 -1.39
C SER A 87 -10.42 -10.89 -1.16
N LYS A 88 -10.26 -10.52 0.10
CA LYS A 88 -9.79 -9.21 0.51
C LYS A 88 -9.11 -9.29 1.87
N VAL A 89 -7.99 -8.58 2.01
CA VAL A 89 -7.35 -8.34 3.30
C VAL A 89 -7.30 -6.84 3.51
N THR A 90 -7.91 -6.37 4.60
CA THR A 90 -7.80 -4.97 5.03
C THR A 90 -7.15 -4.90 6.40
N ALA A 91 -6.38 -3.84 6.62
CA ALA A 91 -5.76 -3.56 7.90
C ALA A 91 -6.11 -2.16 8.40
N TRP A 92 -6.12 -2.01 9.72
CA TRP A 92 -6.17 -0.73 10.41
C TRP A 92 -5.52 -0.88 11.79
N THR A 93 -5.28 0.23 12.46
CA THR A 93 -4.77 0.25 13.83
C THR A 93 -5.92 0.53 14.80
N SER A 94 -5.82 0.07 16.05
CA SER A 94 -6.91 0.17 17.03
C SER A 94 -7.40 1.61 17.27
N GLY A 95 -6.54 2.61 17.11
CA GLY A 95 -6.88 4.04 17.21
C GLY A 95 -7.42 4.66 15.92
N ASN A 96 -7.47 3.92 14.81
CA ASN A 96 -7.76 4.45 13.48
C ASN A 96 -8.67 3.56 12.64
N GLU A 97 -9.83 3.16 13.18
CA GLU A 97 -10.77 2.30 12.46
C GLU A 97 -11.34 2.93 11.18
N GLU A 98 -11.45 4.26 11.12
CA GLU A 98 -12.03 4.94 9.96
C GLU A 98 -11.14 4.86 8.71
N ASN A 99 -9.82 4.69 8.87
CA ASN A 99 -8.85 4.71 7.78
C ASN A 99 -8.26 3.32 7.50
N LYS A 100 -9.11 2.43 6.95
CA LYS A 100 -8.74 1.06 6.59
C LYS A 100 -7.93 1.03 5.29
N ILE A 101 -6.79 0.35 5.32
CA ILE A 101 -5.95 0.12 4.13
C ILE A 101 -6.32 -1.23 3.53
N VAL A 102 -6.53 -1.26 2.21
CA VAL A 102 -6.70 -2.51 1.47
C VAL A 102 -5.32 -3.05 1.10
N LEU A 103 -4.93 -4.16 1.71
CA LEU A 103 -3.63 -4.80 1.50
C LEU A 103 -3.67 -5.83 0.38
N TYR A 104 -4.85 -6.40 0.14
CA TYR A 104 -5.10 -7.34 -0.94
C TYR A 104 -6.57 -7.27 -1.35
N ASN A 105 -6.83 -7.34 -2.66
CA ASN A 105 -8.16 -7.49 -3.24
C ASN A 105 -8.06 -8.34 -4.51
N LYS A 106 -8.69 -9.52 -4.53
CA LYS A 106 -8.68 -10.48 -5.65
C LYS A 106 -9.26 -9.90 -6.94
N GLU A 107 -10.19 -8.94 -6.87
CA GLU A 107 -10.79 -8.32 -8.06
C GLU A 107 -9.80 -7.44 -8.83
N VAL A 108 -8.78 -6.92 -8.13
CA VAL A 108 -7.79 -6.00 -8.68
C VAL A 108 -6.43 -6.68 -8.85
N ALA A 109 -6.07 -7.57 -7.93
CA ALA A 109 -4.87 -8.39 -8.03
C ALA A 109 -5.12 -9.46 -9.09
N GLY A 110 -4.57 -9.26 -10.29
CA GLY A 110 -4.64 -10.24 -11.38
C GLY A 110 -4.34 -11.66 -10.89
N TYR A 111 -5.07 -12.64 -11.44
CA TYR A 111 -5.06 -14.04 -11.02
C TYR A 111 -3.62 -14.59 -10.91
N GLY A 112 -3.14 -14.83 -9.67
CA GLY A 112 -1.77 -15.29 -9.47
C GLY A 112 -1.29 -15.17 -8.03
N GLY A 113 -1.76 -16.07 -7.16
CA GLY A 113 -1.20 -16.24 -5.83
C GLY A 113 -1.45 -17.66 -5.32
N ASP A 114 -0.49 -18.21 -4.57
CA ASP A 114 -0.53 -19.55 -3.95
C ASP A 114 -1.55 -19.69 -2.80
N GLY A 115 -2.48 -18.74 -2.67
CA GLY A 115 -3.40 -18.61 -1.55
C GLY A 115 -2.80 -18.03 -0.27
N THR A 116 -1.61 -17.43 -0.39
CA THR A 116 -0.97 -16.69 0.69
C THR A 116 -0.92 -15.20 0.37
N VAL A 117 -1.40 -14.38 1.29
CA VAL A 117 -1.22 -12.92 1.27
C VAL A 117 -0.15 -12.57 2.30
N ARG A 118 0.92 -11.91 1.86
CA ARG A 118 1.98 -11.40 2.74
C ARG A 118 2.12 -9.91 2.55
N GLY A 119 2.49 -9.21 3.62
CA GLY A 119 2.70 -7.78 3.55
C GLY A 119 3.31 -7.22 4.82
N LEU A 120 3.52 -5.92 4.78
CA LEU A 120 4.09 -5.12 5.84
C LEU A 120 3.25 -3.86 6.02
N VAL A 121 3.03 -3.46 7.27
CA VAL A 121 2.28 -2.27 7.64
C VAL A 121 3.00 -1.53 8.76
N ALA A 122 2.93 -0.20 8.75
CA ALA A 122 3.41 0.63 9.84
C ALA A 122 2.32 0.71 10.92
N VAL A 123 2.71 0.47 12.18
CA VAL A 123 1.79 0.43 13.33
C VAL A 123 2.39 1.27 14.46
N PRO A 124 1.65 2.20 15.09
CA PRO A 124 2.14 2.90 16.28
C PRO A 124 2.57 1.91 17.36
N VAL A 125 3.65 2.21 18.10
CA VAL A 125 4.15 1.36 19.19
C VAL A 125 3.08 1.07 20.26
N ASP A 126 2.12 1.97 20.44
CA ASP A 126 1.07 1.94 21.44
C ASP A 126 -0.30 1.48 20.90
N GLU A 127 -0.39 1.06 19.64
CA GLU A 127 -1.64 0.56 19.03
C GLU A 127 -1.53 -0.88 18.55
N GLU A 128 -2.68 -1.55 18.46
CA GLU A 128 -2.78 -2.90 17.92
C GLU A 128 -3.03 -2.88 16.41
N LEU A 129 -2.39 -3.80 15.69
CA LEU A 129 -2.74 -4.09 14.30
C LEU A 129 -3.97 -4.98 14.23
N VAL A 130 -5.01 -4.50 13.55
CA VAL A 130 -6.21 -5.29 13.26
C VAL A 130 -6.22 -5.71 11.80
N LEU A 131 -6.33 -7.01 11.56
CA LEU A 131 -6.51 -7.59 10.23
C LEU A 131 -7.94 -8.10 10.06
N ARG A 132 -8.60 -7.71 8.97
CA ARG A 132 -9.84 -8.33 8.50
C ARG A 132 -9.55 -9.10 7.23
N VAL A 133 -9.81 -10.40 7.31
CA VAL A 133 -9.70 -11.32 6.18
C VAL A 133 -11.11 -11.67 5.74
N CYS A 134 -11.46 -11.26 4.53
CA CYS A 134 -12.67 -11.70 3.86
C CYS A 134 -12.34 -12.94 3.04
N VAL A 135 -13.18 -13.96 3.18
CA VAL A 135 -13.13 -15.19 2.39
C VAL A 135 -14.41 -15.31 1.56
N PHE A 136 -14.33 -16.03 0.44
CA PHE A 136 -15.48 -16.43 -0.36
C PHE A 136 -16.12 -17.72 0.17
#